data_AF-A0AAW1NGQ0-F1
#
_entry.id   AF-A0AAW1NGQ0-F1
#
_cell.length_a   1.000
_cell.length_b   1.000
_cell.length_c   1.000
_cell.angle_alpha   90.00
_cell.angle_beta   90.00
_cell.angle_gamma   90.00
#
_symmetry.space_group_name_H-M   'P 1'
#
loop_
_entity.id
_entity.type
_entity.pdbx_description
1 polymer ?
#
loop_
_entity_poly.entity_id
_entity_poly.type
_entity_poly.pdbx_seq_one_letter_code
_entity_poly.pdbx_strand_id
1 'polypeptide(L)'
;MDLLSLLWENLEGKEGNLAGKKNHFANEDKLKLLESVLPPRTVFKMPVGDHVEEVDLNDYDPNERGSHSSNREAYASDDEDHIHGSGIQCAHQ
;
A
#
# COMPACT_ATOMS: atom_id res chain seq x y z
N MET A 1 1.44 -9.17 39.69
CA MET A 1 0.35 -9.32 38.71
C MET A 1 0.06 -7.91 38.23
N ASP A 2 0.88 -7.43 37.30
CA ASP A 2 0.89 -6.01 36.96
C ASP A 2 -0.24 -5.73 35.98
N LEU A 3 -0.88 -4.57 36.13
CA LEU A 3 -1.96 -4.12 35.26
C LEU A 3 -1.53 -4.07 33.78
N LEU A 4 -0.23 -3.96 33.51
CA LEU A 4 0.34 -4.06 32.17
C LEU A 4 0.21 -5.46 31.56
N SER A 5 0.37 -6.52 32.36
CA SER A 5 0.21 -7.90 31.89
C SER A 5 -1.25 -8.23 31.58
N LEU A 6 -2.19 -7.72 32.38
CA LEU A 6 -3.63 -7.86 32.13
C LEU A 6 -4.12 -7.07 30.92
N LEU A 7 -3.47 -5.94 30.61
CA LEU A 7 -3.75 -5.14 29.41
C LEU A 7 -3.19 -5.83 28.15
N TRP A 8 -2.01 -6.47 28.27
CA TRP A 8 -1.38 -7.23 27.19
C TRP A 8 -2.19 -8.49 26.82
N GLU A 9 -2.63 -9.28 27.81
CA GLU A 9 -3.53 -10.44 27.58
C GLU A 9 -4.91 -10.01 27.01
N ASN A 10 -5.42 -8.83 27.37
CA ASN A 10 -6.67 -8.31 26.78
C ASN A 10 -6.52 -7.81 25.33
N LEU A 11 -5.29 -7.50 24.89
CA LEU A 11 -4.98 -7.04 23.54
C LEU A 11 -4.71 -8.21 22.58
N GLU A 12 -4.14 -9.31 23.06
CA GLU A 12 -3.91 -10.54 22.26
C GLU A 12 -5.22 -11.29 21.92
N GLY A 13 -6.31 -11.05 22.65
CA GLY A 13 -7.64 -11.61 22.36
C GLY A 13 -8.42 -10.94 21.22
N LYS A 14 -7.89 -9.89 20.59
CA LYS A 14 -8.54 -9.15 19.49
C LYS A 14 -7.74 -9.15 18.19
N GLU A 15 -6.96 -10.20 17.94
CA GLU A 15 -6.52 -10.53 16.57
C GLU A 15 -7.67 -11.15 15.75
N GLY A 16 -8.86 -10.54 15.85
CA GLY A 16 -9.98 -10.79 14.96
C GLY A 16 -9.81 -9.89 13.75
N ASN A 17 -9.13 -10.40 12.74
CA ASN A 17 -9.15 -9.98 11.34
C ASN A 17 -9.74 -8.56 11.10
N LEU A 18 -8.88 -7.54 11.03
CA LEU A 18 -9.24 -6.17 10.63
C LEU A 18 -9.64 -6.07 9.14
N ALA A 19 -9.85 -7.18 8.43
CA ALA A 19 -10.37 -7.18 7.07
C ALA A 19 -11.72 -6.45 7.02
N GLY A 20 -11.69 -5.24 6.47
CA GLY A 20 -12.86 -4.58 5.90
C GLY A 20 -13.79 -3.89 6.88
N LYS A 21 -13.29 -3.22 7.93
CA LYS A 21 -14.13 -2.18 8.56
C LYS A 21 -14.36 -1.07 7.54
N LYS A 22 -15.64 -0.76 7.27
CA LYS A 22 -16.04 0.34 6.39
C LYS A 22 -15.55 1.68 6.96
N ASN A 23 -15.22 2.62 6.08
CA ASN A 23 -14.95 4.00 6.46
C ASN A 23 -16.13 4.55 7.29
N HIS A 24 -15.83 5.42 8.27
CA HIS A 24 -16.82 5.99 9.20
C HIS A 24 -17.53 4.97 10.13
N PHE A 25 -16.84 3.93 10.59
CA PHE A 25 -17.41 2.95 11.53
C PHE A 25 -17.82 3.55 12.92
N ALA A 26 -17.40 4.78 13.22
CA ALA A 26 -17.71 5.48 14.46
C ALA A 26 -17.82 6.99 14.23
N ASN A 27 -18.61 7.66 15.07
CA ASN A 27 -18.73 9.12 15.10
C ASN A 27 -17.53 9.77 15.78
N GLU A 28 -17.30 11.05 15.54
CA GLU A 28 -16.14 11.80 16.06
C GLU A 28 -15.96 11.67 17.58
N ASP A 29 -17.03 11.74 18.36
CA ASP A 29 -16.97 11.61 19.83
C ASP A 29 -16.44 10.24 20.27
N LYS A 30 -16.83 9.17 19.55
CA LYS A 30 -16.35 7.82 19.80
C LYS A 30 -14.90 7.64 19.35
N LEU A 31 -14.50 8.32 18.27
CA LEU A 31 -13.10 8.35 17.83
C LEU A 31 -12.20 9.03 18.86
N LYS A 32 -12.64 10.15 19.45
CA LYS A 32 -11.94 10.83 20.55
C LYS A 32 -11.81 9.93 21.79
N LEU A 33 -12.86 9.18 22.13
CA LEU A 33 -12.81 8.22 23.23
C LEU A 33 -11.76 7.13 22.97
N LEU A 34 -11.61 6.65 21.74
CA LEU A 34 -10.58 5.66 21.41
C LEU A 34 -9.17 6.16 21.71
N GLU A 35 -8.88 7.44 21.51
CA GLU A 35 -7.57 8.01 21.84
C GLU A 35 -7.22 7.94 23.34
N SER A 36 -8.23 7.93 24.21
CA SER A 36 -8.03 7.78 25.67
C SER A 36 -7.78 6.34 26.13
N VAL A 37 -8.18 5.35 25.31
CA VAL A 37 -8.07 3.92 25.65
C VAL A 37 -6.87 3.27 24.95
N LEU A 38 -6.53 3.78 23.76
CA LEU A 38 -5.36 3.31 23.01
C LEU A 38 -4.07 3.89 23.60
N PRO A 39 -2.93 3.21 23.40
CA PRO A 39 -1.62 3.77 23.73
C PRO A 39 -1.39 5.13 23.03
N PRO A 40 -0.51 5.99 23.58
CA PRO A 40 -0.16 7.26 22.96
C PRO A 40 0.26 7.08 21.50
N ARG A 41 -0.25 7.95 20.61
CA ARG A 41 0.14 7.96 19.20
C ARG A 41 1.65 8.23 19.08
N THR A 42 2.30 7.53 18.16
CA THR A 42 3.69 7.81 17.83
C THR A 42 3.79 9.22 17.23
N VAL A 43 4.79 9.98 17.69
CA VAL A 43 5.02 11.33 17.17
C VAL A 43 5.49 11.21 15.73
N PHE A 44 4.70 11.77 14.80
CA PHE A 44 5.10 11.88 13.42
C PHE A 44 6.28 12.85 13.31
N LYS A 45 7.40 12.38 12.77
CA LYS A 45 8.55 13.21 12.43
C LYS A 45 8.57 13.39 10.92
N MET A 46 8.20 14.59 10.48
CA MET A 46 8.21 14.92 9.06
C MET A 46 9.64 14.84 8.52
N PRO A 47 9.89 14.09 7.43
CA PRO A 47 11.17 14.11 6.74
C PRO A 47 11.53 15.54 6.33
N VAL A 48 12.83 15.84 6.31
CA VAL A 48 13.36 17.15 5.88
C VAL A 48 14.13 16.98 4.58
N GLY A 49 13.96 17.92 3.64
CA GLY A 49 14.65 17.92 2.35
C GLY A 49 13.78 18.48 1.22
N ASP A 50 14.36 18.65 0.05
CA ASP A 50 13.70 19.27 -1.12
C ASP A 50 12.71 18.33 -1.82
N HIS A 51 12.70 17.04 -1.45
CA HIS A 51 11.85 16.01 -2.07
C HIS A 51 10.85 15.45 -1.04
N VAL A 52 10.04 16.35 -0.48
CA VAL A 52 8.91 16.01 0.40
C VAL A 52 7.66 16.62 -0.22
N GLU A 53 6.67 15.78 -0.50
CA GLU A 53 5.42 16.18 -1.13
C GLU A 53 4.23 15.74 -0.27
N GLU A 54 3.19 16.58 -0.24
CA GLU A 54 1.90 16.22 0.34
C GLU A 54 1.17 15.33 -0.65
N VAL A 55 0.76 14.14 -0.20
CA VAL A 55 0.09 13.14 -1.04
C VAL A 55 -1.23 12.71 -0.43
N ASP A 56 -2.23 12.52 -1.29
CA ASP A 56 -3.51 11.94 -0.90
C ASP A 56 -3.44 10.40 -0.96
N LEU A 57 -4.08 9.74 0.01
CA LEU A 57 -4.26 8.30 -0.01
C LEU A 57 -5.47 7.95 -0.90
N ASN A 58 -5.22 7.25 -1.99
CA ASN A 58 -6.26 6.75 -2.89
C ASN A 58 -6.48 5.25 -2.70
N ASP A 59 -7.69 4.78 -3.01
CA ASP A 59 -8.01 3.36 -3.01
C ASP A 59 -7.19 2.63 -4.09
N TYR A 60 -6.71 1.44 -3.75
CA TYR A 60 -5.98 0.60 -4.71
C TYR A 60 -6.96 -0.11 -5.64
N ASP A 61 -6.87 0.15 -6.94
CA ASP A 61 -7.55 -0.63 -7.97
C ASP A 61 -6.58 -1.69 -8.57
N PRO A 62 -6.85 -3.00 -8.38
CA PRO A 62 -6.00 -4.06 -8.92
C PRO A 62 -5.91 -4.07 -10.45
N ASN A 63 -6.85 -3.45 -11.16
CA ASN A 63 -6.87 -3.42 -12.63
C ASN A 63 -6.01 -2.30 -13.23
N GLU A 64 -5.64 -1.26 -12.46
CA GLU A 64 -4.82 -0.15 -12.96
C GLU A 64 -3.44 -0.61 -13.43
N ARG A 65 -2.85 -1.60 -12.76
CA ARG A 65 -1.53 -2.15 -13.13
C ARG A 65 -1.53 -3.10 -14.33
N GLY A 66 -2.71 -3.62 -14.72
CA GLY A 66 -2.83 -4.60 -15.80
C GLY A 66 -2.59 -4.02 -17.20
N SER A 67 -2.77 -2.71 -17.38
CA SER A 67 -2.68 -2.07 -18.70
C SER A 67 -1.25 -1.74 -19.13
N HIS A 68 -0.26 -1.79 -18.22
CA HIS A 68 1.13 -1.38 -18.52
C HIS A 68 2.09 -2.55 -18.80
N SER A 69 1.60 -3.80 -18.82
CA SER A 69 2.44 -4.98 -19.06
C SER A 69 2.95 -5.12 -20.50
N SER A 70 2.54 -4.26 -21.43
CA SER A 70 2.97 -4.35 -22.83
C SER A 70 4.21 -3.51 -23.18
N ASN A 71 4.80 -2.78 -22.23
CA ASN A 71 6.02 -1.97 -22.46
C ASN A 71 7.16 -2.42 -21.55
N ARG A 72 7.67 -3.64 -21.77
CA ARG A 72 8.92 -4.12 -21.16
C ARG A 72 10.17 -3.67 -21.93
N GLU A 73 10.16 -2.47 -22.50
CA GLU A 73 11.29 -1.95 -23.28
C GLU A 73 12.08 -0.86 -22.53
N ALA A 74 11.99 -0.78 -21.20
CA ALA A 74 12.69 0.24 -20.40
C ALA A 74 14.23 0.03 -20.30
N TYR A 75 14.74 -1.11 -20.76
CA TYR A 75 16.17 -1.44 -20.78
C TYR A 75 16.66 -1.94 -22.15
N ALA A 76 15.91 -1.70 -23.22
CA ALA A 76 16.38 -1.97 -24.58
C ALA A 76 17.18 -0.76 -25.10
N SER A 77 18.35 -0.49 -24.53
CA SER A 77 19.25 0.54 -25.07
C SER A 77 20.71 0.11 -24.94
N ASP A 78 21.28 -0.14 -26.12
CA ASP A 78 22.65 0.21 -26.53
C ASP A 78 23.82 -0.73 -26.22
N ASP A 79 23.60 -2.05 -26.25
CA ASP A 79 24.71 -2.97 -26.58
C ASP A 79 24.20 -4.30 -27.15
N GLU A 80 24.74 -4.67 -28.31
CA GLU A 80 24.56 -5.91 -29.08
C GLU A 80 23.61 -5.89 -30.29
N ASP A 81 24.25 -6.11 -31.44
CA ASP A 81 23.71 -6.37 -32.78
C ASP A 81 22.48 -7.28 -32.79
N HIS A 82 21.28 -6.69 -32.73
CA HIS A 82 20.06 -7.38 -33.13
C HIS A 82 19.79 -7.11 -34.60
N ILE A 83 20.37 -8.00 -35.40
CA ILE A 83 19.95 -8.30 -36.76
C ILE A 83 18.42 -8.23 -36.82
N HIS A 84 17.99 -7.32 -37.67
CA HIS A 84 16.64 -7.03 -38.11
C HIS A 84 16.10 -8.30 -38.78
N GLY A 85 15.62 -9.21 -37.93
CA GLY A 85 15.01 -10.46 -38.32
C GLY A 85 13.63 -10.18 -38.90
N SER A 86 13.60 -10.08 -40.22
CA SER A 86 12.44 -10.10 -41.10
C SER A 86 11.21 -10.74 -40.46
N GLY A 87 10.14 -9.96 -40.36
CA GLY A 87 8.82 -10.43 -39.95
C GLY A 87 8.41 -11.65 -40.78
N ILE A 88 8.37 -12.81 -40.13
CA ILE A 88 7.86 -14.04 -40.71
C ILE A 88 6.34 -13.90 -40.75
N GLN A 89 5.81 -13.55 -41.93
CA GLN A 89 4.38 -13.61 -42.20
C GLN A 89 4.05 -15.00 -42.77
N CYS A 90 3.59 -15.90 -41.92
CA CYS A 90 3.03 -17.17 -42.40
C CYS A 90 1.71 -16.88 -43.14
N ALA A 91 1.72 -17.00 -44.47
CA ALA A 91 0.53 -16.95 -45.30
C ALA A 91 -0.28 -18.25 -45.13
N HIS A 92 -1.60 -18.11 -44.96
CA HIS A 92 -2.55 -19.23 -44.93
C HIS A 92 -2.67 -19.92 -46.31
N GLN A 93 -2.91 -21.23 -46.28
CA GLN A 93 -3.75 -21.95 -47.24
C GLN A 93 -4.75 -22.81 -46.47
#